data_AF-A0A6G3WIH2-F1
#
_entry.id   AF-A0A6G3WIH2-F1
#
_cell.length_a   1.000
_cell.length_b   1.000
_cell.length_c   1.000
_cell.angle_alpha   90.00
_cell.angle_beta   90.00
_cell.angle_gamma   90.00
#
_symmetry.space_group_name_H-M   'P 1'
#
loop_
_entity.id
_entity.type
_entity.pdbx_description
1 polymer ?
#
loop_
_entity_poly.entity_id
_entity_poly.type
_entity_poly.pdbx_seq_one_letter_code
_entity_poly.pdbx_strand_id
1 'polypeptide(L)' 'NKKMFAEAGVEKPPATWDELVATGKKISKDGKWGLGAEGGNLSNNIHQTFVLGQQHGADFFDKDGRATFTS' A
#
# COMPACT_ATOMS: atom_id res chain seq x y z
N ASN A 1 -7.17 12.06 -2.03
CA ASN A 1 -7.81 12.64 -3.22
C ASN A 1 -9.34 12.69 -3.02
N LYS A 2 -9.87 13.71 -2.34
CA LYS A 2 -11.29 13.75 -1.91
C LYS A 2 -12.28 13.80 -3.08
N LYS A 3 -11.92 14.52 -4.15
CA LYS A 3 -12.73 14.62 -5.38
C LYS A 3 -12.88 13.27 -6.07
N MET A 4 -11.79 12.52 -6.27
CA MET A 4 -11.86 11.17 -6.85
C MET A 4 -12.70 10.21 -6.01
N PHE A 5 -12.70 10.35 -4.68
CA PHE A 5 -13.55 9.53 -3.81
C PHE A 5 -15.03 9.84 -4.02
N ALA A 6 -15.41 11.13 -4.02
CA ALA A 6 -16.79 11.53 -4.29
C ALA A 6 -17.28 11.07 -5.68
N GLU A 7 -16.46 11.25 -6.72
CA GLU A 7 -16.77 10.78 -8.08
C GLU A 7 -16.94 9.25 -8.17
N ALA A 8 -16.28 8.51 -7.28
CA ALA A 8 -16.35 7.04 -7.22
C ALA A 8 -17.39 6.51 -6.21
N GLY A 9 -18.18 7.39 -5.56
CA GLY A 9 -19.14 6.99 -4.53
C GLY A 9 -18.48 6.41 -3.27
N VAL A 10 -17.31 6.92 -2.90
CA VAL A 10 -16.54 6.54 -1.71
C VAL A 10 -16.73 7.61 -0.64
N GLU A 11 -17.53 7.31 0.38
CA GLU A 11 -17.89 8.29 1.42
C GLU A 11 -16.82 8.45 2.49
N LYS A 12 -16.05 7.38 2.78
CA LYS A 12 -15.01 7.35 3.80
C LYS A 12 -13.72 6.80 3.22
N PRO A 13 -12.55 7.29 3.68
CA PRO A 13 -11.27 6.70 3.29
C PRO A 13 -11.22 5.23 3.76
N PRO A 14 -10.58 4.34 2.98
CA PRO A 14 -10.41 2.95 3.38
C PRO A 14 -9.54 2.88 4.64
N ALA A 15 -9.99 2.11 5.62
CA ALA A 15 -9.31 1.87 6.89
C ALA A 15 -8.52 0.55 6.90
N THR A 16 -8.80 -0.35 5.96
CA THR A 16 -8.11 -1.65 5.83
C THR A 16 -7.52 -1.85 4.44
N TRP A 17 -6.61 -2.81 4.31
CA TRP A 17 -6.03 -3.19 3.01
C TRP A 17 -7.09 -3.72 2.03
N ASP A 18 -8.06 -4.49 2.51
CA ASP A 18 -9.17 -4.98 1.69
C ASP A 18 -10.05 -3.82 1.20
N GLU A 19 -10.35 -2.86 2.08
CA GLU A 19 -11.07 -1.65 1.71
C GLU A 19 -10.28 -0.79 0.71
N LEU A 20 -8.95 -0.71 0.85
CA LEU A 20 -8.09 -0.01 -0.10
C LEU A 20 -8.16 -0.66 -1.48
N VAL A 21 -8.08 -1.99 -1.55
CA VAL A 21 -8.21 -2.74 -2.81
C VAL A 21 -9.60 -2.54 -3.43
N ALA A 22 -10.65 -2.66 -2.65
CA ALA A 22 -12.02 -2.46 -3.12
C ALA A 22 -12.25 -1.02 -3.63
N THR A 23 -11.76 -0.03 -2.88
CA THR A 23 -11.80 1.39 -3.27
C THR A 23 -10.98 1.65 -4.52
N GLY A 24 -9.77 1.09 -4.59
CA GLY A 24 -8.88 1.22 -5.73
C GLY A 24 -9.49 0.67 -7.01
N LYS A 25 -10.21 -0.46 -6.94
CA LYS A 25 -10.96 -1.02 -8.07
C LYS A 25 -12.07 -0.09 -8.56
N LYS A 26 -12.79 0.61 -7.67
CA LYS A 26 -13.81 1.61 -8.06
C LYS A 26 -13.21 2.82 -8.78
N ILE A 27 -12.00 3.21 -8.37
CA ILE A 27 -11.30 4.40 -8.85
C ILE A 27 -10.53 4.16 -10.15
N SER A 28 -9.98 2.96 -10.35
CA SER A 28 -9.04 2.66 -11.43
C SER A 28 -9.74 2.44 -12.78
N LYS A 29 -10.18 3.55 -13.37
CA LYS A 29 -10.83 3.64 -14.68
C LYS A 29 -10.51 4.99 -15.33
N ASP A 30 -10.68 5.10 -16.64
CA ASP A 30 -10.57 6.37 -17.38
C ASP A 30 -9.24 7.12 -17.14
N GLY A 31 -8.13 6.36 -17.10
CA GLY A 31 -6.78 6.91 -16.86
C GLY A 31 -6.46 7.27 -15.41
N LYS A 32 -7.36 6.96 -14.46
CA LYS A 32 -7.13 7.13 -13.02
C LYS A 32 -6.58 5.85 -12.41
N TRP A 33 -5.82 6.00 -11.33
CA TRP A 33 -5.23 4.89 -10.57
C TRP A 33 -5.59 5.03 -9.09
N GLY A 34 -6.02 3.91 -8.48
CA GLY A 34 -6.43 3.86 -7.07
C GLY A 34 -5.28 3.98 -6.07
N LEU A 35 -4.06 3.69 -6.50
CA LEU A 35 -2.84 3.76 -5.69
C LEU A 35 -1.69 4.25 -6.56
N GLY A 36 -0.94 5.22 -6.04
CA GLY A 36 0.36 5.63 -6.57
C GLY A 36 1.45 5.17 -5.61
N ALA A 37 2.45 4.47 -6.13
CA ALA A 37 3.55 3.92 -5.36
C ALA A 37 4.88 4.21 -6.08
N GLU A 38 5.94 4.50 -5.32
CA GLU A 38 7.26 4.72 -5.89
C GLU A 38 7.98 3.38 -6.04
N GLY A 39 8.07 2.90 -7.28
CA GLY A 39 8.75 1.65 -7.63
C GLY A 39 10.05 1.82 -8.41
N GLY A 40 10.34 3.03 -8.92
CA GLY A 40 11.48 3.25 -9.82
C GLY A 40 12.80 3.46 -9.08
N ASN A 41 12.75 4.13 -7.92
CA ASN A 41 13.93 4.34 -7.08
C ASN A 41 14.02 3.29 -5.97
N LEU A 42 15.13 2.55 -5.91
CA LEU A 42 15.34 1.50 -4.90
C LEU A 42 15.28 2.04 -3.46
N SER A 43 15.99 3.13 -3.19
CA SER A 43 16.05 3.73 -1.85
C SER A 43 14.70 4.27 -1.38
N ASN A 44 13.79 4.60 -2.29
CA ASN A 44 12.45 5.01 -1.92
C ASN A 44 11.47 3.83 -1.86
N ASN A 45 11.60 2.86 -2.76
CA ASN A 45 10.77 1.66 -2.79
C ASN A 45 10.89 0.85 -1.49
N ILE A 46 12.10 0.76 -0.93
CA ILE A 46 12.34 0.00 0.31
C ILE A 46 11.52 0.51 1.49
N HIS A 47 11.19 1.82 1.55
CA HIS A 47 10.32 2.37 2.59
C HIS A 47 8.92 1.75 2.54
N GLN A 48 8.37 1.54 1.35
CA GLN A 48 7.05 0.93 1.18
C GLN A 48 7.08 -0.56 1.56
N THR A 49 8.10 -1.29 1.09
CA THR A 49 8.30 -2.70 1.43
C THR A 49 8.44 -2.92 2.93
N PHE A 50 9.21 -2.06 3.61
CA PHE A 50 9.39 -2.12 5.06
C PHE A 50 8.08 -1.91 5.83
N VAL A 51 7.36 -0.82 5.55
CA VAL A 51 6.11 -0.49 6.25
C VAL A 51 5.05 -1.58 6.02
N LEU A 52 4.93 -2.08 4.79
CA LEU A 52 4.02 -3.18 4.47
C LEU A 52 4.39 -4.46 5.23
N GLY A 53 5.67 -4.84 5.22
CA GLY A 53 6.17 -5.98 5.98
C GLY A 53 5.78 -5.91 7.46
N GLN A 54 6.04 -4.77 8.10
CA GLN A 54 5.69 -4.54 9.51
C GLN A 54 4.19 -4.67 9.78
N GLN A 55 3.33 -4.11 8.90
CA GLN A 55 1.88 -4.23 9.03
C GLN A 55 1.37 -5.66 8.90
N HIS A 56 2.14 -6.53 8.24
CA HIS A 56 1.87 -7.96 8.09
C HIS A 56 2.64 -8.83 9.09
N GLY A 57 3.29 -8.23 10.10
CA GLY A 57 3.99 -8.95 11.16
C GLY A 57 5.38 -9.47 10.77
N ALA A 58 5.95 -8.98 9.67
CA ALA A 58 7.31 -9.30 9.27
C ALA A 58 8.30 -8.25 9.78
N ASP A 59 9.45 -8.74 10.26
CA ASP A 59 10.66 -7.96 10.48
C ASP A 59 11.69 -8.31 9.41
N PHE A 60 12.63 -7.40 9.14
CA PHE A 60 13.75 -7.68 8.22
C PHE A 60 14.86 -8.49 8.88
N PHE A 61 14.97 -8.38 10.21
CA PHE A 61 15.98 -9.04 11.00
C PHE A 61 15.37 -9.58 12.30
N ASP A 62 15.79 -10.78 12.71
CA ASP A 62 15.45 -11.33 14.03
C ASP A 62 16.24 -10.63 15.15
N LYS A 63 15.95 -11.02 16.40
CA LYS A 63 16.63 -10.49 17.60
C LYS A 63 18.15 -10.71 17.63
N ASP A 64 18.66 -11.64 16.83
CA ASP A 64 20.09 -11.96 16.72
C ASP A 64 20.73 -11.28 15.49
N GLY A 65 19.97 -10.46 14.77
CA GLY A 65 20.41 -9.73 13.57
C GLY A 65 20.42 -10.57 12.29
N ARG A 66 19.80 -11.76 12.27
CA ARG A 66 19.72 -12.59 11.07
C ARG A 66 18.57 -12.15 10.19
N ALA A 67 18.80 -12.11 8.88
CA ALA A 67 17.78 -11.74 7.90
C ALA A 67 16.63 -12.76 7.83
N THR A 68 15.40 -12.27 7.73
CA THR A 68 14.15 -13.06 7.76
C THR A 68 13.31 -12.92 6.48
N PHE A 69 13.95 -12.60 5.35
CA PHE A 69 13.23 -12.32 4.09
C PHE A 69 12.51 -13.54 3.45
N THR A 70 12.79 -14.76 3.90
CA THR A 70 12.30 -16.01 3.27
C THR A 70 11.53 -16.92 4.22
N SER A 71 11.23 -16.46 5.44
CA SER A 71 10.51 -17.23 6.45
C SER A 71 9.01 -17.06 6.35
#